data_AF-A0A9E2ZK83-F1
#
_entry.id   AF-A0A9E2ZK83-F1
#
_cell.length_a   1.000
_cell.length_b   1.000
_cell.length_c   1.000
_cell.angle_alpha   90.00
_cell.angle_beta   90.00
_cell.angle_gamma   90.00
#
_symmetry.space_group_name_H-M   'P 1'
#
loop_
_entity.id
_entity.type
_entity.pdbx_description
1 polymer ?
#
loop_
_entity_poly.entity_id
_entity_poly.type
_entity_poly.pdbx_seq_one_letter_code
_entity_poly.pdbx_strand_id
1 'polypeptide(L)'
;MSDGLPGDGLLHELLRGSLDHCVKCTICETVCPVSNVTPLFPGPKYEGPQAERYRALGETVQEHSVDYCSGCGLCTQACPQGVKIAELNAHARYAVKKANGMPLRDRLIARPTVLGRLGTPVAPLANATLKMRPARVLTERLLGIHRDAPLPAFAGRTFGSWARKHQAPATGKRIVYFHNCGTQYYEPEVGEKVVAVLEHNGYRVEIPKQ
;
A
#
# COMPACT_ATOMS: atom_id res chain seq x y z
N MET A 1 14.01 -9.64 -24.36
CA MET A 1 15.43 -9.78 -23.98
C MET A 1 15.66 -8.96 -22.73
N SER A 2 16.41 -9.53 -21.81
CA SER A 2 16.52 -9.22 -20.37
C SER A 2 17.00 -7.80 -20.05
N ASP A 3 16.17 -7.04 -19.36
CA ASP A 3 16.64 -5.98 -18.45
C ASP A 3 15.97 -6.21 -17.08
N GLY A 4 16.28 -7.36 -16.48
CA GLY A 4 15.94 -7.68 -15.10
C GLY A 4 17.03 -7.14 -14.18
N LEU A 5 16.63 -6.50 -13.07
CA LEU A 5 17.57 -6.13 -12.01
C LEU A 5 18.33 -7.39 -11.53
N PRO A 6 19.61 -7.29 -11.11
CA PRO A 6 20.32 -8.44 -10.56
C PRO A 6 19.55 -9.00 -9.35
N GLY A 7 18.92 -10.17 -9.52
CA GLY A 7 18.01 -10.80 -8.54
C GLY A 7 16.60 -11.13 -9.05
N ASP A 8 16.17 -10.55 -10.18
CA ASP A 8 14.85 -10.76 -10.79
C ASP A 8 14.64 -12.22 -11.18
N GLY A 9 15.67 -12.87 -11.74
CA GLY A 9 15.62 -14.28 -12.14
C GLY A 9 15.42 -15.26 -10.98
N LEU A 10 16.12 -15.06 -9.85
CA LEU A 10 16.01 -15.94 -8.68
C LEU A 10 14.66 -15.78 -7.98
N LEU A 11 14.18 -14.53 -7.81
CA LEU A 11 12.86 -14.29 -7.24
C LEU A 11 11.76 -14.88 -8.12
N HIS A 12 11.86 -14.69 -9.43
CA HIS A 12 10.92 -15.26 -10.38
C HIS A 12 10.91 -16.80 -10.31
N GLU A 13 12.09 -17.43 -10.25
CA GLU A 13 12.21 -18.89 -10.12
C GLU A 13 11.62 -19.43 -8.82
N LEU A 14 11.86 -18.76 -7.68
CA LEU A 14 11.28 -19.14 -6.39
C LEU A 14 9.75 -19.00 -6.35
N LEU A 15 9.22 -17.91 -6.89
CA LEU A 15 7.77 -17.72 -7.02
C LEU A 15 7.18 -18.78 -7.95
N ARG A 16 7.88 -19.10 -9.03
CA ARG A 16 7.48 -20.14 -9.98
C ARG A 16 7.44 -21.50 -9.34
N GLY A 17 8.44 -21.91 -8.58
CA GLY A 17 8.42 -23.18 -7.85
C GLY A 17 7.18 -23.35 -6.96
N SER A 18 6.70 -22.26 -6.34
CA SER A 18 5.49 -22.32 -5.52
C SER A 18 4.19 -22.47 -6.32
N LEU A 19 4.15 -22.04 -7.58
CA LEU A 19 2.93 -22.05 -8.41
C LEU A 19 2.49 -23.47 -8.77
N ASP A 20 3.44 -24.40 -8.90
CA ASP A 20 3.18 -25.78 -9.31
C ASP A 20 2.50 -26.59 -8.21
N HIS A 21 2.59 -26.15 -6.95
CA HIS A 21 1.86 -26.74 -5.84
C HIS A 21 0.35 -26.40 -5.87
N CYS A 22 -0.11 -25.51 -6.77
CA CYS A 22 -1.50 -25.13 -6.84
C CYS A 22 -2.40 -26.28 -7.35
N VAL A 23 -3.19 -26.86 -6.43
CA VAL A 23 -4.20 -27.89 -6.70
C VAL A 23 -5.61 -27.35 -7.01
N LYS A 24 -5.75 -26.03 -7.25
CA LYS A 24 -7.00 -25.35 -7.60
C LYS A 24 -8.17 -25.52 -6.59
N CYS A 25 -7.88 -25.70 -5.30
CA CYS A 25 -8.87 -25.88 -4.22
C CYS A 25 -9.76 -24.66 -3.92
N THR A 26 -9.42 -23.45 -4.38
CA THR A 26 -10.25 -22.22 -4.25
C THR A 26 -10.31 -21.57 -2.86
N ILE A 27 -9.59 -22.08 -1.85
CA ILE A 27 -9.53 -21.45 -0.51
C ILE A 27 -9.05 -19.97 -0.55
N CYS A 28 -8.12 -19.65 -1.44
CA CYS A 28 -7.64 -18.27 -1.60
C CYS A 28 -8.73 -17.31 -2.10
N GLU A 29 -9.74 -17.80 -2.82
CA GLU A 29 -10.87 -16.98 -3.26
C GLU A 29 -11.80 -16.65 -2.10
N THR A 30 -12.07 -17.62 -1.22
CA THR A 30 -13.02 -17.43 -0.11
C THR A 30 -12.54 -16.39 0.90
N VAL A 31 -11.23 -16.17 0.99
CA VAL A 31 -10.62 -15.15 1.87
C VAL A 31 -10.35 -13.82 1.16
N CYS A 32 -10.61 -13.70 -0.14
CA CYS A 32 -10.30 -12.49 -0.88
C CYS A 32 -11.40 -11.42 -0.68
N PRO A 33 -11.08 -10.25 -0.11
CA PRO A 33 -12.08 -9.20 0.06
C PRO A 33 -12.46 -8.53 -1.26
N VAL A 34 -11.59 -8.55 -2.27
CA VAL A 34 -11.79 -7.81 -3.53
C VAL A 34 -12.72 -8.56 -4.50
N SER A 35 -12.48 -9.85 -4.75
CA SER A 35 -13.32 -10.62 -5.68
C SER A 35 -14.75 -10.79 -5.15
N ASN A 36 -14.95 -10.67 -3.83
CA ASN A 36 -16.28 -10.68 -3.21
C ASN A 36 -17.13 -9.44 -3.50
N VAL A 37 -16.53 -8.33 -3.92
CA VAL A 37 -17.25 -7.04 -4.06
C VAL A 37 -17.16 -6.44 -5.46
N THR A 38 -16.35 -6.99 -6.35
CA THR A 38 -16.27 -6.53 -7.74
C THR A 38 -15.92 -7.66 -8.71
N PRO A 39 -16.63 -7.78 -9.86
CA PRO A 39 -16.29 -8.75 -10.90
C PRO A 39 -15.06 -8.33 -11.73
N LEU A 40 -14.56 -7.10 -11.53
CA LEU A 40 -13.37 -6.58 -12.23
C LEU A 40 -12.08 -7.28 -11.78
N PHE A 41 -12.13 -7.99 -10.65
CA PHE A 41 -11.06 -8.83 -10.16
C PHE A 41 -11.56 -10.29 -10.13
N PRO A 42 -11.16 -11.14 -11.09
CA PRO A 42 -11.64 -12.52 -11.19
C PRO A 42 -11.11 -13.42 -10.07
N GLY A 43 -10.20 -12.91 -9.25
CA GLY A 43 -9.76 -13.55 -8.02
C GLY A 43 -8.25 -13.77 -7.93
N PRO A 44 -7.69 -13.91 -6.72
CA PRO A 44 -6.26 -14.08 -6.53
C PRO A 44 -5.73 -15.39 -7.16
N LYS A 45 -6.55 -16.44 -7.29
CA LYS A 45 -6.17 -17.69 -7.96
C LYS A 45 -6.02 -17.51 -9.46
N TYR A 46 -6.98 -16.81 -10.07
CA TYR A 46 -7.00 -16.59 -11.51
C TYR A 46 -5.82 -15.69 -11.90
N GLU A 47 -5.69 -14.53 -11.27
CA GLU A 47 -4.64 -13.55 -11.58
C GLU A 47 -3.22 -14.00 -11.20
N GLY A 48 -3.12 -14.85 -10.18
CA GLY A 48 -1.85 -15.36 -9.67
C GLY A 48 -1.44 -16.64 -10.39
N PRO A 49 -1.52 -17.82 -9.73
CA PRO A 49 -0.93 -19.05 -10.24
C PRO A 49 -1.55 -19.58 -11.54
N GLN A 50 -2.81 -19.26 -11.87
CA GLN A 50 -3.40 -19.72 -13.13
C GLN A 50 -2.91 -18.88 -14.32
N ALA A 51 -3.07 -17.56 -14.23
CA ALA A 51 -2.57 -16.61 -15.23
C ALA A 51 -1.06 -16.72 -15.42
N GLU A 52 -0.27 -16.92 -14.36
CA GLU A 52 1.18 -17.01 -14.47
C GLU A 52 1.63 -18.16 -15.39
N ARG A 53 0.88 -19.28 -15.44
CA ARG A 53 1.16 -20.39 -16.37
C ARG A 53 1.03 -19.95 -17.82
N TYR A 54 0.06 -19.10 -18.13
CA TYR A 54 -0.15 -18.54 -19.46
C TYR A 54 0.89 -17.45 -19.78
N ARG A 55 1.19 -16.56 -18.82
CA ARG A 55 2.26 -15.54 -18.97
C ARG A 55 3.60 -16.19 -19.27
N ALA A 56 3.92 -17.32 -18.61
CA ALA A 56 5.16 -18.06 -18.83
C ALA A 56 5.27 -18.68 -20.23
N LEU A 57 4.15 -18.90 -20.92
CA LEU A 57 4.08 -19.37 -22.30
C LEU A 57 4.07 -18.22 -23.31
N GLY A 58 4.08 -16.97 -22.86
CA GLY A 58 3.94 -15.79 -23.70
C GLY A 58 2.52 -15.58 -24.23
N GLU A 59 1.51 -16.22 -23.61
CA GLU A 59 0.11 -16.07 -23.99
C GLU A 59 -0.50 -14.77 -23.43
N THR A 60 -1.55 -14.30 -24.09
CA THR A 60 -2.27 -13.08 -23.69
C THR A 60 -3.13 -13.33 -22.45
N VAL A 61 -2.91 -12.58 -21.39
CA VAL A 61 -3.72 -12.58 -20.17
C VAL A 61 -4.39 -11.21 -20.01
N GLN A 62 -5.52 -11.15 -19.30
CA GLN A 62 -6.12 -9.87 -18.93
C GLN A 62 -5.23 -9.13 -17.92
N GLU A 63 -4.31 -8.30 -18.43
CA GLU A 63 -3.30 -7.65 -17.59
C GLU A 63 -3.85 -6.51 -16.69
N HIS A 64 -5.09 -6.07 -16.88
CA HIS A 64 -5.66 -4.95 -16.14
C HIS A 64 -6.35 -5.35 -14.83
N SER A 65 -6.83 -6.59 -14.72
CA SER A 65 -7.53 -7.07 -13.52
C SER A 65 -6.58 -7.22 -12.34
N VAL A 66 -5.30 -7.55 -12.57
CA VAL A 66 -4.29 -7.65 -11.51
C VAL A 66 -4.13 -6.34 -10.72
N ASP A 67 -4.43 -5.17 -11.30
CA ASP A 67 -4.39 -3.86 -10.61
C ASP A 67 -5.42 -3.74 -9.47
N TYR A 68 -6.50 -4.54 -9.48
CA TYR A 68 -7.52 -4.52 -8.42
C TYR A 68 -7.10 -5.28 -7.16
N CYS A 69 -6.07 -6.15 -7.22
CA CYS A 69 -5.58 -6.84 -6.03
C CYS A 69 -5.14 -5.84 -4.94
N SER A 70 -5.65 -5.95 -3.71
CA SER A 70 -5.28 -5.02 -2.64
C SER A 70 -3.85 -5.23 -2.11
N GLY A 71 -3.22 -6.36 -2.43
CA GLY A 71 -1.92 -6.74 -1.87
C GLY A 71 -1.98 -7.15 -0.39
N CYS A 72 -3.17 -7.45 0.15
CA CYS A 72 -3.34 -7.76 1.58
C CYS A 72 -2.66 -9.06 2.07
N GLY A 73 -2.27 -9.97 1.16
CA GLY A 73 -1.54 -11.19 1.52
C GLY A 73 -2.38 -12.36 2.07
N LEU A 74 -3.68 -12.17 2.32
CA LEU A 74 -4.54 -13.21 2.92
C LEU A 74 -4.57 -14.51 2.11
N CYS A 75 -4.58 -14.42 0.77
CA CYS A 75 -4.57 -15.60 -0.11
C CYS A 75 -3.31 -16.45 0.04
N THR A 76 -2.13 -15.83 0.21
CA THR A 76 -0.87 -16.54 0.49
C THR A 76 -0.92 -17.20 1.86
N GLN A 77 -1.41 -16.48 2.88
CA GLN A 77 -1.51 -17.01 4.25
C GLN A 77 -2.48 -18.19 4.36
N ALA A 78 -3.61 -18.14 3.65
CA ALA A 78 -4.63 -19.19 3.70
C ALA A 78 -4.33 -20.40 2.81
N CYS A 79 -3.32 -20.35 1.94
CA CYS A 79 -3.07 -21.41 0.98
C CYS A 79 -2.49 -22.66 1.67
N PRO A 80 -3.18 -23.82 1.64
CA PRO A 80 -2.68 -25.03 2.30
C PRO A 80 -1.48 -25.65 1.56
N GLN A 81 -1.23 -25.25 0.32
CA GLN A 81 -0.13 -25.74 -0.51
C GLN A 81 1.08 -24.80 -0.50
N GLY A 82 1.03 -23.72 0.29
CA GLY A 82 2.14 -22.76 0.41
C GLY A 82 2.41 -21.90 -0.84
N VAL A 83 1.46 -21.83 -1.78
CA VAL A 83 1.58 -21.02 -3.00
C VAL A 83 1.68 -19.54 -2.62
N LYS A 84 2.66 -18.82 -3.19
CA LYS A 84 2.91 -17.40 -2.95
C LYS A 84 2.01 -16.50 -3.81
N ILE A 85 0.70 -16.62 -3.63
CA ILE A 85 -0.32 -16.05 -4.53
C ILE A 85 -0.28 -14.52 -4.58
N ALA A 86 -0.15 -13.85 -3.43
CA ALA A 86 -0.08 -12.40 -3.37
C ALA A 86 1.19 -11.87 -4.05
N GLU A 87 2.30 -12.58 -3.88
CA GLU A 87 3.59 -12.24 -4.46
C GLU A 87 3.60 -12.48 -5.98
N LEU A 88 2.98 -13.57 -6.46
CA LEU A 88 2.73 -13.80 -7.89
C LEU A 88 1.92 -12.66 -8.49
N ASN A 89 0.83 -12.24 -7.84
CA ASN A 89 0.03 -11.10 -8.28
C ASN A 89 0.82 -9.78 -8.26
N ALA A 90 1.67 -9.56 -7.26
CA ALA A 90 2.52 -8.38 -7.18
C ALA A 90 3.58 -8.35 -8.30
N HIS A 91 4.18 -9.51 -8.60
CA HIS A 91 5.13 -9.67 -9.69
C HIS A 91 4.47 -9.43 -11.05
N ALA A 92 3.29 -10.01 -11.28
CA ALA A 92 2.51 -9.76 -12.48
C ALA A 92 2.19 -8.26 -12.64
N ARG A 93 1.70 -7.60 -11.59
CA ARG A 93 1.47 -6.13 -11.60
C ARG A 93 2.74 -5.35 -11.94
N TYR A 94 3.89 -5.75 -11.37
CA TYR A 94 5.16 -5.12 -11.69
C TYR A 94 5.49 -5.25 -13.18
N ALA A 95 5.37 -6.45 -13.76
CA ALA A 95 5.63 -6.69 -15.18
C ALA A 95 4.73 -5.82 -16.07
N VAL A 96 3.43 -5.72 -15.74
CA VAL A 96 2.46 -4.88 -16.45
C VAL A 96 2.85 -3.40 -16.39
N LYS A 97 3.19 -2.88 -15.20
CA LYS A 97 3.60 -1.47 -15.04
C LYS A 97 4.97 -1.17 -15.64
N LYS A 98 5.87 -2.15 -15.70
CA LYS A 98 7.17 -2.04 -16.38
C LYS A 98 6.99 -1.93 -17.89
N ALA A 99 6.12 -2.74 -18.47
CA ALA A 99 5.84 -2.73 -19.91
C ALA A 99 5.04 -1.49 -20.35
N ASN A 100 3.99 -1.14 -19.60
CA ASN A 100 3.04 -0.09 -20.00
C ASN A 100 3.37 1.30 -19.41
N GLY A 101 4.34 1.35 -18.49
CA GLY A 101 4.64 2.55 -17.70
C GLY A 101 3.72 2.73 -16.49
N MET A 102 4.21 3.50 -15.51
CA MET A 102 3.45 3.83 -14.30
C MET A 102 2.64 5.12 -14.49
N PRO A 103 1.30 5.09 -14.31
CA PRO A 103 0.47 6.28 -14.38
C PRO A 103 0.91 7.38 -13.41
N LEU A 104 0.67 8.65 -13.78
CA LEU A 104 0.99 9.80 -12.92
C LEU A 104 0.33 9.71 -11.55
N ARG A 105 -0.94 9.27 -11.50
CA ARG A 105 -1.68 9.02 -10.26
C ARG A 105 -0.89 8.11 -9.31
N ASP A 106 -0.43 6.98 -9.82
CA ASP A 106 0.25 5.96 -9.03
C ASP A 106 1.60 6.50 -8.52
N ARG A 107 2.33 7.25 -9.35
CA ARG A 107 3.59 7.93 -8.95
C ARG A 107 3.39 8.98 -7.87
N LEU A 108 2.25 9.69 -7.89
CA LEU A 108 1.92 10.73 -6.92
C LEU A 108 1.53 10.11 -5.57
N ILE A 109 0.58 9.18 -5.58
CA ILE A 109 0.04 8.55 -4.37
C ILE A 109 1.10 7.69 -3.66
N ALA A 110 2.02 7.07 -4.42
CA ALA A 110 3.13 6.30 -3.86
C ALA A 110 4.19 7.16 -3.13
N ARG A 111 4.05 8.49 -3.09
CA ARG A 111 5.00 9.41 -2.44
C ARG A 111 4.36 10.24 -1.33
N PRO A 112 3.78 9.61 -0.30
CA PRO A 112 3.08 10.32 0.78
C PRO A 112 3.98 11.29 1.55
N THR A 113 5.28 10.98 1.69
CA THR A 113 6.25 11.88 2.34
C THR A 113 6.46 13.19 1.57
N VAL A 114 6.54 13.13 0.23
CA VAL A 114 6.70 14.33 -0.61
C VAL A 114 5.43 15.16 -0.55
N LEU A 115 4.28 14.52 -0.73
CA LEU A 115 2.97 15.17 -0.60
C LEU A 115 2.79 15.81 0.77
N GLY A 116 3.12 15.10 1.84
CA GLY A 116 3.02 15.59 3.20
C GLY A 116 3.92 16.79 3.49
N ARG A 117 5.17 16.77 3.02
CA ARG A 117 6.12 17.90 3.16
C ARG A 117 5.64 19.15 2.42
N LEU A 118 5.03 18.99 1.25
CA LEU A 118 4.51 20.11 0.46
C LEU A 118 3.14 20.59 0.98
N GLY A 119 2.29 19.67 1.44
CA GLY A 119 0.92 19.95 1.86
C GLY A 119 0.79 20.51 3.28
N THR A 120 1.62 20.05 4.22
CA THR A 120 1.56 20.47 5.64
C THR A 120 1.67 22.00 5.83
N PRO A 121 2.63 22.72 5.20
CA PRO A 121 2.76 24.17 5.38
C PRO A 121 1.57 24.98 4.86
N VAL A 122 0.83 24.44 3.88
CA VAL A 122 -0.33 25.07 3.24
C VAL A 122 -1.62 24.31 3.54
N ALA A 123 -1.66 23.55 4.64
CA ALA A 123 -2.75 22.63 4.96
C ALA A 123 -4.15 23.26 4.91
N PRO A 124 -4.41 24.49 5.41
CA PRO A 124 -5.73 25.11 5.29
C PRO A 124 -6.19 25.27 3.84
N LEU A 125 -5.30 25.76 2.96
CA LEU A 125 -5.60 25.95 1.54
C LEU A 125 -5.70 24.62 0.80
N ALA A 126 -4.78 23.69 1.08
CA ALA A 126 -4.80 22.36 0.48
C ALA A 126 -6.10 21.63 0.83
N ASN A 127 -6.49 21.61 2.11
CA ASN A 127 -7.71 20.96 2.57
C ASN A 127 -8.98 21.66 2.06
N ALA A 128 -8.98 23.00 1.92
CA ALA A 128 -10.08 23.72 1.27
C ALA A 128 -10.23 23.27 -0.19
N THR A 129 -9.12 23.21 -0.94
CA THR A 129 -9.08 22.75 -2.33
C THR A 129 -9.58 21.31 -2.46
N LEU A 130 -9.15 20.41 -1.56
CA LEU A 130 -9.58 19.01 -1.55
C LEU A 130 -11.08 18.83 -1.28
N LYS A 131 -11.75 19.82 -0.67
CA LYS A 131 -13.20 19.81 -0.42
C LYS A 131 -14.01 20.46 -1.56
N MET A 132 -13.37 21.20 -2.46
CA MET A 132 -14.06 21.88 -3.55
C MET A 132 -14.48 20.90 -4.65
N ARG A 133 -15.78 20.80 -4.93
CA ARG A 133 -16.34 19.92 -5.96
C ARG A 133 -15.73 20.12 -7.36
N PRO A 134 -15.50 21.36 -7.85
CA PRO A 134 -14.85 21.56 -9.15
C PRO A 134 -13.42 20.98 -9.19
N ALA A 135 -12.65 21.18 -8.11
CA ALA A 135 -11.31 20.61 -8.00
C ALA A 135 -11.36 19.08 -8.02
N ARG A 136 -12.31 18.48 -7.32
CA ARG A 136 -12.53 17.02 -7.28
C ARG A 136 -12.88 16.44 -8.65
N VAL A 137 -13.76 17.09 -9.40
CA VAL A 137 -14.09 16.68 -10.78
C VAL A 137 -12.88 16.81 -11.70
N LEU A 138 -12.09 17.86 -11.54
CA LEU A 138 -10.85 18.03 -12.30
C LEU A 138 -9.83 16.94 -11.96
N THR A 139 -9.63 16.62 -10.69
CA THR A 139 -8.75 15.54 -10.24
C THR A 139 -9.21 14.18 -10.76
N GLU A 140 -10.52 13.91 -10.80
CA GLU A 140 -11.06 12.68 -11.38
C GLU A 140 -10.74 12.59 -12.87
N ARG A 141 -10.94 13.66 -13.64
CA ARG A 141 -10.67 13.66 -15.09
C ARG A 141 -9.18 13.54 -15.41
N LEU A 142 -8.32 14.16 -14.62
CA LEU A 142 -6.87 14.20 -14.87
C LEU A 142 -6.12 12.99 -14.31
N LEU A 143 -6.48 12.55 -13.11
CA LEU A 143 -5.76 11.50 -12.38
C LEU A 143 -6.56 10.22 -12.23
N GLY A 144 -7.86 10.19 -12.56
CA GLY A 144 -8.70 9.01 -12.38
C GLY A 144 -8.95 8.66 -10.90
N ILE A 145 -8.92 9.66 -10.00
CA ILE A 145 -9.32 9.50 -8.60
C ILE A 145 -10.78 9.92 -8.50
N HIS A 146 -11.67 9.00 -8.14
CA HIS A 146 -13.10 9.27 -8.09
C HIS A 146 -13.42 10.49 -7.21
N ARG A 147 -14.34 11.37 -7.65
CA ARG A 147 -14.71 12.61 -6.93
C ARG A 147 -15.29 12.40 -5.53
N ASP A 148 -15.70 11.17 -5.22
CA ASP A 148 -16.23 10.77 -3.91
C ASP A 148 -15.22 9.94 -3.10
N ALA A 149 -14.03 9.66 -3.65
CA ALA A 149 -13.00 8.90 -2.95
C ALA A 149 -12.49 9.66 -1.71
N PRO A 150 -12.46 9.05 -0.51
CA PRO A 150 -11.93 9.73 0.68
C PRO A 150 -10.46 10.10 0.44
N LEU A 151 -10.12 11.38 0.59
CA LEU A 151 -8.75 11.86 0.55
C LEU A 151 -8.32 12.31 1.95
N PRO A 152 -7.09 11.97 2.37
CA PRO A 152 -6.62 12.36 3.68
C PRO A 152 -6.42 13.87 3.75
N ALA A 153 -6.79 14.47 4.88
CA ALA A 153 -6.54 15.88 5.14
C ALA A 153 -5.11 16.07 5.62
N PHE A 154 -4.42 17.09 5.13
CA PHE A 154 -3.10 17.47 5.65
C PHE A 154 -3.26 18.09 7.03
N ALA A 155 -2.42 17.68 7.98
CA ALA A 155 -2.31 18.35 9.27
C ALA A 155 -1.57 19.68 9.13
N GLY A 156 -1.90 20.67 9.96
CA GLY A 156 -1.18 21.96 10.01
C GLY A 156 0.18 21.90 10.72
N ARG A 157 0.53 20.74 11.29
CA ARG A 157 1.81 20.46 11.95
C ARG A 157 2.20 19.02 11.69
N THR A 158 3.49 18.71 11.80
CA THR A 158 3.96 17.31 11.72
C THR A 158 4.06 16.69 13.10
N PHE A 159 3.88 15.36 13.19
CA PHE A 159 4.12 14.63 14.43
C PHE A 159 5.54 14.86 14.95
N GLY A 160 6.55 14.79 14.08
CA GLY A 160 7.93 15.08 14.45
C GLY A 160 8.15 16.50 15.01
N SER A 161 7.38 17.49 14.59
CA SER A 161 7.43 18.86 15.17
C SER A 161 6.86 18.93 16.58
N TRP A 162 5.84 18.13 16.86
CA TRP A 162 5.29 17.95 18.20
C TRP A 162 6.27 17.15 19.08
N ALA A 163 6.79 16.02 18.57
CA ALA A 163 7.67 15.11 19.30
C ALA A 163 8.95 15.80 19.82
N ARG A 164 9.49 16.77 19.08
CA ARG A 164 10.65 17.58 19.54
C ARG A 164 10.37 18.44 20.78
N LYS A 165 9.11 18.78 21.02
CA LYS A 165 8.66 19.58 22.17
C LYS A 165 8.12 18.71 23.31
N HIS A 166 7.84 17.43 23.02
CA HIS A 166 7.32 16.47 24.00
C HIS A 166 8.41 16.10 25.00
N GLN A 167 8.03 16.05 26.28
CA GLN A 167 8.91 15.63 27.36
C GLN A 167 8.44 14.27 27.87
N ALA A 168 9.20 13.23 27.53
CA ALA A 168 8.92 11.90 28.04
C ALA A 168 9.17 11.83 29.57
N PRO A 169 8.44 10.97 30.31
CA PRO A 169 8.68 10.72 31.72
C PRO A 169 10.16 10.41 32.03
N ALA A 170 10.63 10.86 33.19
CA ALA A 170 12.02 10.64 33.61
C ALA A 170 12.32 9.17 33.96
N THR A 171 11.29 8.44 34.41
CA THR A 171 11.36 7.04 34.83
C THR A 171 10.44 6.19 33.96
N GLY A 172 10.68 4.87 33.95
CA GLY A 172 9.88 3.92 33.18
C GLY A 172 10.70 3.06 32.22
N LYS A 173 10.09 1.97 31.76
CA LYS A 173 10.71 1.08 30.77
C LYS A 173 10.78 1.79 29.42
N ARG A 174 11.94 1.78 28.75
CA ARG A 174 12.11 2.46 27.46
C ARG A 174 11.40 1.71 26.33
N ILE A 175 10.69 2.45 25.48
CA ILE A 175 10.12 1.98 24.21
C ILE A 175 10.51 2.96 23.11
N VAL A 176 10.86 2.43 21.94
CA VAL A 176 11.11 3.24 20.75
C VAL A 176 9.89 3.20 19.85
N TYR A 177 9.29 4.36 19.55
CA TYR A 177 8.12 4.47 18.68
C TYR A 177 8.50 4.99 17.30
N PHE A 178 8.43 4.13 16.29
CA PHE A 178 8.60 4.48 14.88
C PHE A 178 7.25 4.83 14.27
N HIS A 179 7.08 6.10 13.90
CA HIS A 179 5.84 6.57 13.29
C HIS A 179 5.87 6.37 11.77
N ASN A 180 4.69 6.33 11.15
CA ASN A 180 4.55 6.24 9.70
C ASN A 180 4.31 7.63 9.07
N CYS A 181 4.22 7.68 7.74
CA CYS A 181 3.94 8.93 7.01
C CYS A 181 2.52 9.48 7.25
N GLY A 182 1.56 8.59 7.55
CA GLY A 182 0.20 8.91 7.97
C GLY A 182 0.18 9.78 9.21
N THR A 183 0.75 9.25 10.30
CA THR A 183 0.96 9.96 11.57
C THR A 183 1.80 11.22 11.36
N GLN A 184 2.82 11.17 10.49
CA GLN A 184 3.71 12.32 10.31
C GLN A 184 3.02 13.55 9.72
N TYR A 185 2.11 13.39 8.76
CA TYR A 185 1.62 14.49 7.92
C TYR A 185 0.10 14.66 7.88
N TYR A 186 -0.68 13.65 8.27
CA TYR A 186 -2.14 13.65 8.13
C TYR A 186 -2.83 13.57 9.50
N GLU A 187 -2.42 12.64 10.35
CA GLU A 187 -3.05 12.37 11.66
C GLU A 187 -2.02 12.35 12.80
N PRO A 188 -1.30 13.47 13.06
CA PRO A 188 -0.32 13.55 14.13
C PRO A 188 -0.92 13.24 15.50
N GLU A 189 -2.18 13.59 15.74
CA GLU A 189 -2.86 13.32 17.00
C GLU A 189 -2.96 11.83 17.33
N VAL A 190 -2.97 10.94 16.33
CA VAL A 190 -2.97 9.49 16.56
C VAL A 190 -1.64 9.06 17.18
N GLY A 191 -0.52 9.60 16.68
CA GLY A 191 0.80 9.38 17.27
C GLY A 191 0.90 9.94 18.69
N GLU A 192 0.33 11.12 18.93
CA GLU A 192 0.31 11.74 20.26
C GLU A 192 -0.46 10.87 21.27
N LYS A 193 -1.60 10.32 20.85
CA LYS A 193 -2.40 9.39 21.67
C LYS A 193 -1.65 8.09 21.96
N VAL A 194 -0.92 7.54 20.99
CA VAL A 194 -0.08 6.35 21.21
C VAL A 194 0.98 6.64 22.28
N VAL A 195 1.68 7.76 22.17
CA VAL A 195 2.67 8.18 23.17
C VAL A 195 2.02 8.36 24.55
N ALA A 196 0.89 9.06 24.63
CA ALA A 196 0.19 9.30 25.88
C ALA A 196 -0.26 8.00 26.56
N VAL A 197 -0.78 7.04 25.80
CA VAL A 197 -1.21 5.73 26.34
C VAL A 197 0.00 4.94 26.85
N LEU A 198 1.10 4.90 26.11
CA LEU A 198 2.31 4.19 26.54
C LEU A 198 2.90 4.81 27.81
N GLU A 199 2.98 6.14 27.87
CA GLU A 199 3.50 6.85 29.04
C GLU A 199 2.61 6.70 30.27
N HIS A 200 1.28 6.70 30.08
CA HIS A 200 0.33 6.40 31.15
C HIS A 200 0.53 4.99 31.73
N ASN A 201 0.98 4.04 30.92
CA ASN A 201 1.28 2.67 31.34
C ASN A 201 2.70 2.48 31.90
N GLY A 202 3.42 3.57 32.21
CA GLY A 202 4.73 3.52 32.86
C GLY A 202 5.91 3.27 31.90
N TYR A 203 5.70 3.49 30.60
CA TYR A 203 6.78 3.48 29.62
C TYR A 203 7.37 4.88 29.39
N ARG A 204 8.66 4.92 29.07
CA ARG A 204 9.34 6.12 28.58
C ARG A 204 9.49 6.01 27.07
N VAL A 205 8.71 6.79 26.33
CA VAL A 205 8.67 6.70 24.87
C VAL A 205 9.77 7.57 24.26
N GLU A 206 10.65 6.94 23.47
CA GLU A 206 11.68 7.60 22.67
C GLU A 206 11.24 7.60 21.20
N ILE A 207 11.25 8.78 20.58
CA ILE A 207 10.83 8.96 19.18
C ILE A 207 12.09 9.29 18.37
N PRO A 208 12.58 8.36 17.52
CA PRO A 208 13.78 8.59 16.72
C PRO A 208 13.51 9.56 15.57
N LYS A 209 14.57 10.17 15.03
CA LYS A 209 14.48 10.96 13.79
C LYS A 209 14.30 10.01 12.59
N GLN A 210 13.34 10.29 11.73
CA GLN A 210 12.98 9.53 10.52
C GLN A 210 12.83 10.45 9.30
#